data_AF-A0AAV9S0W6-F1
#
_entry.id   AF-A0AAV9S0W6-F1
#
_cell.length_a   1.000
_cell.length_b   1.000
_cell.length_c   1.000
_cell.angle_alpha   90.00
_cell.angle_beta   90.00
_cell.angle_gamma   90.00
#
_symmetry.space_group_name_H-M   'P 1'
#
loop_
_entity.id
_entity.type
_entity.pdbx_description
1 polymer ?
#
loop_
_entity_poly.entity_id
_entity_poly.type
_entity_poly.pdbx_seq_one_letter_code
_entity_poly.pdbx_strand_id
1 'polypeptide(L)'
;MELVFNGADVMCATGDPVYSTPYVLAQRAGQKLQMEFLHQNKLSDFPRLDQWSENPSLSDASLFMDGFLYVSSGPVKMMPDRRGRDDMARRWCTLEGGFLSYYENDRSPSAIGRVDVTEVVSLAISNSETMTGAGMAVFTIELYLRTERALTVGAETQDTQQDWIQALTKCFVPSKVEGLVQKDSKLIGRLQYKECHDLYHWRTGWFMLEGSTLHFSSGDEEGEEEVLHLKQLQEL
;
A
#
# COMPACT_ATOMS: atom_id res chain seq x y z
N MET A 1 -2.06 -5.52 -13.32
CA MET A 1 -3.14 -4.77 -12.64
C MET A 1 -2.46 -3.85 -11.67
N GLU A 2 -2.40 -2.57 -12.02
CA GLU A 2 -1.87 -1.53 -11.15
C GLU A 2 -3.07 -0.71 -10.66
N LEU A 3 -3.04 -0.34 -9.38
CA LEU A 3 -3.97 0.56 -8.76
C LEU A 3 -3.99 1.87 -9.57
N VAL A 4 -5.12 2.25 -10.17
CA VAL A 4 -5.19 3.33 -11.19
C VAL A 4 -5.29 4.73 -10.57
N PHE A 5 -4.96 4.89 -9.28
CA PHE A 5 -4.89 6.20 -8.67
C PHE A 5 -3.99 6.21 -7.43
N ASN A 6 -2.82 6.85 -7.51
CA ASN A 6 -1.92 7.04 -6.36
C ASN A 6 -2.01 8.45 -5.73
N GLY A 7 -3.01 9.26 -6.11
CA GLY A 7 -3.02 10.69 -5.78
C GLY A 7 -2.24 11.57 -6.77
N ALA A 8 -1.99 11.09 -7.99
CA ALA A 8 -1.37 11.88 -9.05
C ALA A 8 -2.24 13.10 -9.39
N ASP A 9 -1.62 14.29 -9.46
CA ASP A 9 -2.28 15.53 -9.85
C ASP A 9 -2.80 15.41 -11.30
N VAL A 10 -4.12 15.30 -11.44
CA VAL A 10 -4.81 15.25 -12.74
C VAL A 10 -4.69 16.55 -13.55
N MET A 11 -4.17 17.62 -12.93
CA MET A 11 -3.86 18.90 -13.53
C MET A 11 -2.35 19.14 -13.71
N CYS A 12 -1.51 18.10 -13.61
CA CYS A 12 -0.06 18.25 -13.74
C CYS A 12 0.36 18.85 -15.09
N ALA A 13 1.49 19.56 -15.10
CA ALA A 13 2.03 20.12 -16.34
C ALA A 13 2.60 19.03 -17.24
N THR A 14 2.19 19.02 -18.51
CA THR A 14 2.62 18.01 -19.50
C THR A 14 3.93 18.35 -20.20
N GLY A 15 4.45 19.57 -19.99
CA GLY A 15 5.60 20.11 -20.72
C GLY A 15 5.28 20.64 -22.12
N ASP A 16 4.06 20.47 -22.63
CA ASP A 16 3.59 21.03 -23.91
C ASP A 16 2.76 22.31 -23.65
N PRO A 17 3.15 23.48 -24.16
CA PRO A 17 2.44 24.73 -23.91
C PRO A 17 1.06 24.80 -24.57
N VAL A 18 0.78 24.00 -25.60
CA VAL A 18 -0.50 23.93 -26.30
C VAL A 18 -1.43 22.90 -25.64
N TYR A 19 -0.86 21.77 -25.21
CA TYR A 19 -1.59 20.68 -24.56
C TYR A 19 -1.17 20.56 -23.10
N SER A 20 -1.36 21.64 -22.35
CA SER A 20 -0.72 21.87 -21.05
C SER A 20 -1.19 20.99 -19.89
N THR A 21 -2.31 20.27 -20.07
CA THR A 21 -2.84 19.34 -19.06
C THR A 21 -3.10 17.96 -19.65
N PRO A 22 -3.09 16.89 -18.82
CA PRO A 22 -3.43 15.54 -19.26
C PRO A 22 -4.77 15.44 -19.97
N TYR A 23 -5.75 16.26 -19.56
CA TYR A 23 -7.09 16.29 -20.19
C TYR A 23 -7.03 16.75 -21.65
N VAL A 24 -6.29 17.83 -21.95
CA VAL A 24 -6.19 18.35 -23.32
C VAL A 24 -5.33 17.42 -24.19
N LEU A 25 -4.34 16.73 -23.61
CA LEU A 25 -3.62 15.65 -24.30
C LEU A 25 -4.55 14.48 -24.67
N ALA A 26 -5.36 13.99 -23.73
CA ALA A 26 -6.34 12.94 -23.98
C ALA A 26 -7.36 13.37 -25.05
N GLN A 27 -7.80 14.63 -25.01
CA GLN A 27 -8.69 15.21 -26.02
C GLN A 27 -8.05 15.22 -27.41
N ARG A 28 -6.78 15.64 -27.52
CA ARG A 28 -6.04 15.62 -28.80
C ARG A 28 -5.92 14.20 -29.36
N ALA A 29 -5.69 13.22 -28.48
CA ALA A 29 -5.55 11.82 -28.85
C ALA A 29 -6.91 11.13 -29.14
N GLY A 30 -8.04 11.80 -28.90
CA GLY A 30 -9.37 11.21 -29.09
C GLY A 30 -9.76 10.18 -28.03
N GLN A 31 -9.05 10.15 -26.90
CA GLN A 31 -9.20 9.17 -25.83
C GLN A 31 -10.35 9.55 -24.89
N LYS A 32 -11.59 9.26 -25.33
CA LYS A 32 -12.82 9.73 -24.66
C LYS A 32 -12.95 9.24 -23.22
N LEU A 33 -12.57 7.99 -22.95
CA LEU A 33 -12.64 7.42 -21.60
C LEU A 33 -11.59 8.03 -20.67
N GLN A 34 -10.39 8.27 -21.18
CA GLN A 34 -9.36 8.97 -20.43
C GLN A 34 -9.76 10.42 -20.13
N MET A 35 -10.43 11.09 -21.08
CA MET A 35 -11.03 12.41 -20.83
C MET A 35 -12.09 12.36 -19.74
N GLU A 36 -13.01 11.40 -19.79
CA GLU A 36 -14.08 11.26 -18.79
C GLU A 36 -13.50 10.99 -17.39
N PHE A 37 -12.55 10.06 -17.30
CA PHE A 37 -11.83 9.76 -16.06
C PHE A 37 -11.15 11.01 -15.49
N LEU A 38 -10.38 11.74 -16.30
CA LEU A 38 -9.69 12.96 -15.87
C LEU A 38 -10.69 14.05 -15.45
N HIS A 39 -11.82 14.16 -16.14
CA HIS A 39 -12.87 15.13 -15.80
C HIS A 39 -13.53 14.81 -14.46
N GLN A 40 -13.84 13.53 -14.19
CA GLN A 40 -14.44 13.10 -12.93
C GLN A 40 -13.47 13.30 -11.74
N ASN A 41 -12.17 13.09 -11.96
CA ASN A 41 -11.15 13.27 -10.91
C ASN A 41 -10.72 14.73 -10.71
N LYS A 42 -11.02 15.65 -11.65
CA LYS A 42 -10.60 17.06 -11.62
C LYS A 42 -11.13 17.86 -10.41
N LEU A 43 -12.21 17.41 -9.78
CA LEU A 43 -12.90 18.09 -8.68
C LEU A 43 -12.76 17.37 -7.33
N SER A 44 -11.94 16.33 -7.27
CA SER A 44 -11.67 15.61 -6.03
C SER A 44 -10.64 16.40 -5.23
N ASP A 45 -11.08 17.39 -4.44
CA ASP A 45 -10.24 17.97 -3.39
C ASP A 45 -9.97 16.85 -2.36
N PHE A 46 -8.77 16.28 -2.39
CA PHE A 46 -8.37 15.22 -1.45
C PHE A 46 -7.96 15.86 -0.12
N PRO A 47 -8.61 15.52 1.00
CA PRO A 47 -8.07 15.85 2.30
C PRO A 47 -6.71 15.17 2.44
N ARG A 48 -5.73 15.87 3.02
CA ARG A 48 -4.57 15.17 3.58
C ARG A 48 -5.11 14.11 4.53
N LEU A 49 -4.45 12.95 4.61
CA LEU A 49 -4.81 11.91 5.58
C LEU A 49 -4.61 12.47 6.99
N ASP A 50 -5.59 13.22 7.47
CA ASP A 50 -5.56 13.92 8.74
C ASP A 50 -5.57 12.90 9.88
N GLN A 51 -5.16 13.40 11.04
CA GLN A 51 -4.86 12.64 12.22
C GLN A 51 -6.11 11.93 12.77
N TRP A 52 -6.33 10.69 12.32
CA TRP A 52 -7.31 9.79 12.93
C TRP A 52 -6.91 9.56 14.38
N SER A 53 -7.78 9.96 15.30
CA SER A 53 -7.66 9.77 16.73
C SER A 53 -8.54 8.61 17.18
N GLU A 54 -8.42 7.46 16.53
CA GLU A 54 -8.70 6.22 17.24
C GLU A 54 -7.39 5.50 17.40
N ASN A 55 -7.03 5.27 18.66
CA ASN A 55 -6.07 4.23 18.97
C ASN A 55 -6.68 2.95 18.40
N PRO A 56 -6.10 2.30 17.38
CA PRO A 56 -6.36 0.88 17.26
C PRO A 56 -6.02 0.34 18.64
N SER A 57 -7.01 -0.17 19.37
CA SER A 57 -6.73 -0.90 20.59
C SER A 57 -5.89 -2.07 20.14
N LEU A 58 -4.56 -1.88 20.13
CA LEU A 58 -3.58 -2.92 19.92
C LEU A 58 -4.04 -4.03 20.84
N SER A 59 -4.35 -5.18 20.25
CA SER A 59 -4.68 -6.35 21.03
C SER A 59 -3.60 -6.49 22.11
N ASP A 60 -4.01 -6.63 23.37
CA ASP A 60 -3.18 -6.69 24.59
C ASP A 60 -2.18 -7.88 24.57
N ALA A 61 -2.09 -8.59 23.45
CA ALA A 61 -1.02 -9.51 23.15
C ALA A 61 0.22 -8.70 22.73
N SER A 62 1.26 -8.75 23.57
CA SER A 62 2.61 -8.34 23.21
C SER A 62 3.11 -9.18 22.03
N LEU A 63 2.73 -8.79 20.81
CA LEU A 63 3.13 -9.47 19.59
C LEU A 63 4.62 -9.22 19.38
N PHE A 64 5.39 -10.29 19.51
CA PHE A 64 6.83 -10.30 19.29
C PHE A 64 7.13 -11.28 18.16
N MET A 65 7.81 -10.80 17.12
CA MET A 65 8.29 -11.62 16.02
C MET A 65 9.68 -11.16 15.63
N ASP A 66 10.59 -12.09 15.42
CA ASP A 66 11.95 -11.80 14.99
C ASP A 66 12.40 -12.77 13.88
N GLY A 67 13.38 -12.32 13.09
CA GLY A 67 13.92 -13.13 12.02
C GLY A 67 14.76 -12.34 11.03
N PHE A 68 15.46 -13.07 10.16
CA PHE A 68 16.20 -12.45 9.07
C PHE A 68 15.27 -12.14 7.89
N LEU A 69 15.32 -10.90 7.42
CA LEU A 69 14.67 -10.44 6.20
C LEU A 69 15.65 -9.65 5.35
N TYR A 70 15.33 -9.52 4.07
CA TYR A 70 16.02 -8.64 3.15
C TYR A 70 15.32 -7.30 3.17
N VAL A 71 16.02 -6.20 3.45
CA VAL A 71 15.40 -4.89 3.68
C VAL A 71 15.98 -3.85 2.74
N SER A 72 15.11 -3.07 2.12
CA SER A 72 15.41 -1.87 1.33
C SER A 72 14.46 -0.75 1.77
N SER A 73 14.97 0.47 1.96
CA SER A 73 14.14 1.64 2.30
C SER A 73 14.47 2.78 1.35
N GLY A 74 13.44 3.42 0.83
CA GLY A 74 13.60 4.53 -0.10
C GLY A 74 12.36 5.43 -0.16
N PRO A 75 12.41 6.51 -0.95
CA PRO A 75 11.20 7.24 -1.32
C PRO A 75 10.26 6.31 -2.09
N VAL A 76 8.95 6.55 -2.00
CA VAL A 76 7.96 5.84 -2.82
C VAL A 76 8.31 6.06 -4.29
N LYS A 77 8.68 4.99 -5.01
CA LYS A 77 8.97 5.07 -6.44
C LYS A 77 7.66 5.31 -7.19
N MET A 78 7.51 6.49 -7.79
CA MET A 78 6.31 6.85 -8.59
C MET A 78 6.20 6.06 -9.92
N MET A 79 7.24 5.30 -10.29
CA MET A 79 7.29 4.46 -11.48
C MET A 79 8.04 3.17 -11.14
N PRO A 80 7.59 1.98 -11.60
CA PRO A 80 8.37 0.76 -11.54
C PRO A 80 9.54 0.88 -12.54
N ASP A 81 10.61 1.56 -12.14
CA ASP A 81 11.81 1.61 -12.97
C ASP A 81 12.39 0.19 -13.04
N ARG A 82 12.35 -0.40 -14.25
CA ARG A 82 12.84 -1.76 -14.55
C ARG A 82 14.37 -1.89 -14.47
N ARG A 83 15.07 -0.95 -13.82
CA ARG A 83 16.54 -0.84 -13.90
C ARG A 83 17.26 -0.43 -12.63
N GLY A 84 16.63 -0.49 -11.47
CA GLY A 84 17.32 -0.44 -10.17
C GLY A 84 17.38 -1.83 -9.58
N ARG A 85 18.51 -2.53 -9.70
CA ARG A 85 18.81 -3.72 -8.91
C ARG A 85 18.62 -3.33 -7.44
N ASP A 86 17.57 -3.82 -6.80
CA ASP A 86 17.23 -3.40 -5.45
C ASP A 86 18.33 -3.91 -4.50
N ASP A 87 19.06 -2.98 -3.87
CA ASP A 87 20.14 -3.26 -2.91
C ASP A 87 19.54 -3.72 -1.58
N MET A 88 18.67 -4.73 -1.62
CA MET A 88 18.12 -5.33 -0.42
C MET A 88 19.24 -6.01 0.36
N ALA A 89 19.44 -5.57 1.60
CA ALA A 89 20.46 -6.15 2.48
C ALA A 89 19.80 -7.12 3.46
N ARG A 90 20.45 -8.24 3.76
CA ARG A 90 20.00 -9.16 4.81
C ARG A 90 20.16 -8.46 6.17
N ARG A 91 19.08 -8.38 6.94
CA ARG A 91 18.98 -7.68 8.22
C ARG A 91 18.24 -8.54 9.23
N TRP A 92 18.63 -8.42 10.48
CA TRP A 92 17.84 -8.96 11.58
C TRP A 92 16.68 -8.01 11.84
N CYS A 93 15.44 -8.49 11.79
CA CYS A 93 14.25 -7.69 11.99
C CYS A 93 13.51 -8.15 13.24
N THR A 94 12.93 -7.20 13.97
CA THR A 94 12.08 -7.46 15.14
C THR A 94 10.82 -6.62 15.03
N LEU A 95 9.66 -7.23 15.23
CA LEU A 95 8.39 -6.56 15.41
C LEU A 95 7.99 -6.67 16.88
N GLU A 96 8.00 -5.55 17.59
CA GLU A 96 7.69 -5.49 19.02
C GLU A 96 7.04 -4.15 19.36
N GLY A 97 5.97 -4.18 20.16
CA GLY A 97 5.33 -2.98 20.68
C GLY A 97 4.81 -2.03 19.60
N GLY A 98 4.40 -2.56 18.45
CA GLY A 98 3.95 -1.77 17.29
C GLY A 98 5.07 -1.19 16.43
N PHE A 99 6.33 -1.58 16.65
CA PHE A 99 7.46 -1.11 15.87
C PHE A 99 8.17 -2.24 15.15
N LEU A 100 8.39 -2.06 13.84
CA LEU A 100 9.30 -2.88 13.05
C LEU A 100 10.68 -2.23 13.08
N SER A 101 11.64 -2.89 13.74
CA SER A 101 13.03 -2.45 13.82
C SER A 101 13.93 -3.41 13.05
N TYR A 102 14.94 -2.89 12.37
CA TYR A 102 15.91 -3.71 11.65
C TYR A 102 17.34 -3.32 11.98
N TYR A 103 18.19 -4.34 12.09
CA TYR A 103 19.54 -4.29 12.59
C TYR A 103 20.50 -4.93 11.58
N GLU A 104 21.79 -4.61 11.66
CA GLU A 104 22.80 -5.24 10.80
C GLU A 104 22.81 -6.76 10.99
N ASN A 105 22.65 -7.21 12.23
CA ASN A 105 22.54 -8.61 12.64
C ASN A 105 21.89 -8.74 14.04
N ASP A 106 21.67 -9.97 14.49
CA ASP A 106 21.06 -10.37 15.77
C ASP A 106 21.84 -9.93 17.02
N ARG A 107 23.11 -9.56 16.85
CA ARG A 107 23.99 -9.12 17.95
C ARG A 107 24.22 -7.61 17.98
N SER A 108 23.60 -6.89 17.05
CA SER A 108 23.81 -5.46 16.91
C SER A 108 23.13 -4.71 18.06
N PRO A 109 23.82 -3.82 18.78
CA PRO A 109 23.27 -3.13 19.94
C PRO A 109 22.34 -1.97 19.58
N SER A 110 22.23 -1.61 18.30
CA SER A 110 21.42 -0.48 17.84
C SER A 110 20.79 -0.77 16.49
N ALA A 111 19.54 -0.36 16.32
CA ALA A 111 18.79 -0.50 15.07
C ALA A 111 19.34 0.46 14.01
N ILE A 112 19.40 -0.01 12.77
CA ILE A 112 19.69 0.82 11.59
C ILE A 112 18.49 1.73 11.29
N GLY A 113 17.29 1.19 11.46
CA GLY A 113 16.06 1.93 11.31
C GLY A 113 14.92 1.28 12.08
N ARG A 114 13.90 2.10 12.31
CA ARG A 114 12.69 1.74 13.05
C ARG A 114 11.50 2.38 12.36
N VAL A 115 10.46 1.60 12.15
CA VAL A 115 9.19 2.01 11.56
C VAL A 115 8.10 1.80 12.58
N ASP A 116 7.33 2.85 12.85
CA ASP A 116 6.07 2.73 13.57
C ASP A 116 5.03 2.10 12.63
N VAL A 117 4.52 0.94 12.99
CA VAL A 117 3.58 0.19 12.15
C VAL A 117 2.23 0.90 12.06
N THR A 118 1.90 1.80 12.99
CA THR A 118 0.68 2.63 12.90
C THR A 118 0.73 3.66 11.76
N GLU A 119 1.93 4.00 11.29
CA GLU A 119 2.16 4.89 10.14
C GLU A 119 2.01 4.17 8.79
N VAL A 120 1.85 2.84 8.79
CA VAL A 120 1.57 2.07 7.58
C VAL A 120 0.17 2.42 7.08
N VAL A 121 0.10 2.96 5.86
CA VAL A 121 -1.16 3.29 5.18
C VAL A 121 -1.61 2.11 4.33
N SER A 122 -0.67 1.45 3.64
CA SER A 122 -0.93 0.25 2.87
C SER A 122 0.26 -0.70 2.84
N LEU A 123 -0.06 -1.97 2.62
CA LEU A 123 0.85 -3.10 2.56
C LEU A 123 0.62 -3.83 1.23
N ALA A 124 1.58 -3.76 0.32
CA ALA A 124 1.54 -4.48 -0.96
C ALA A 124 2.30 -5.80 -0.85
N ILE A 125 1.74 -6.85 -1.43
CA ILE A 125 2.21 -8.23 -1.31
C ILE A 125 2.58 -8.73 -2.70
N SER A 126 3.83 -9.15 -2.87
CA SER A 126 4.25 -9.90 -4.05
C SER A 126 4.23 -11.39 -3.75
N ASN A 127 3.28 -12.11 -4.34
CA ASN A 127 3.22 -13.58 -4.30
C ASN A 127 4.21 -14.23 -5.30
N SER A 128 5.02 -13.43 -6.00
CA SER A 128 6.08 -13.89 -6.89
C SER A 128 7.46 -13.52 -6.36
N GLU A 129 8.42 -14.40 -6.59
CA GLU A 129 9.82 -14.18 -6.24
C GLU A 129 10.42 -13.01 -7.02
N THR A 130 11.10 -12.13 -6.29
CA THR A 130 11.91 -11.05 -6.84
C THR A 130 13.38 -11.38 -6.62
N MET A 131 14.22 -11.20 -7.65
CA MET A 131 15.64 -11.43 -7.52
C MET A 131 16.32 -10.22 -6.87
N THR A 132 16.93 -10.43 -5.71
CA THR A 132 17.77 -9.44 -5.03
C THR A 132 19.06 -9.16 -5.82
N GLY A 133 19.74 -8.06 -5.51
CA GLY A 133 21.01 -7.73 -6.15
C GLY A 133 22.11 -8.78 -6.00
N ALA A 134 22.05 -9.58 -4.93
CA ALA A 134 22.93 -10.71 -4.64
C ALA A 134 22.53 -12.03 -5.34
N GLY A 135 21.48 -12.03 -6.17
CA GLY A 135 21.03 -13.20 -6.93
C GLY A 135 20.15 -14.17 -6.14
N MET A 136 19.68 -13.77 -4.95
CA MET A 136 18.74 -14.56 -4.15
C MET A 136 17.29 -14.20 -4.48
N ALA A 137 16.44 -15.22 -4.62
CA ALA A 137 15.01 -15.08 -4.77
C ALA A 137 14.35 -14.77 -3.42
N VAL A 138 13.51 -13.73 -3.36
CA VAL A 138 12.74 -13.38 -2.15
C VAL A 138 11.29 -13.05 -2.48
N PHE A 139 10.38 -13.39 -1.57
CA PHE A 139 9.00 -12.94 -1.58
C PHE A 139 8.88 -11.60 -0.88
N THR A 140 8.45 -10.56 -1.59
CA THR A 140 8.51 -9.19 -1.10
C THR A 140 7.19 -8.68 -0.54
N ILE A 141 7.29 -7.80 0.46
CA ILE A 141 6.21 -7.03 1.05
C ILE A 141 6.67 -5.57 1.04
N GLU A 142 5.84 -4.65 0.55
CA GLU A 142 6.12 -3.23 0.57
C GLU A 142 5.17 -2.51 1.52
N LEU A 143 5.74 -1.82 2.50
CA LEU A 143 5.03 -1.00 3.47
C LEU A 143 5.08 0.46 3.01
N TYR A 144 3.92 1.01 2.66
CA TYR A 144 3.76 2.41 2.30
C TYR A 144 3.40 3.20 3.55
N LEU A 145 4.28 4.14 3.91
CA LEU A 145 4.15 4.94 5.11
C LEU A 145 3.52 6.29 4.79
N ARG A 146 2.86 6.89 5.79
CA ARG A 146 2.29 8.24 5.69
C ARG A 146 3.33 9.31 5.30
N THR A 147 4.61 9.06 5.61
CA THR A 147 5.73 9.98 5.32
C THR A 147 6.20 9.94 3.86
N GLU A 148 5.41 9.42 2.92
CA GLU A 148 5.79 9.23 1.50
C GLU A 148 7.06 8.38 1.31
N ARG A 149 7.36 7.52 2.29
CA ARG A 149 8.45 6.56 2.25
C ARG A 149 7.90 5.16 2.09
N ALA A 150 8.65 4.31 1.41
CA ALA A 150 8.37 2.88 1.34
C ALA A 150 9.48 2.10 2.07
N LEU A 151 9.08 1.05 2.78
CA LEU A 151 9.98 0.02 3.28
C LEU A 151 9.63 -1.29 2.58
N THR A 152 10.57 -1.83 1.81
CA THR A 152 10.45 -3.14 1.17
C THR A 152 11.17 -4.17 2.00
N VAL A 153 10.45 -5.20 2.42
CA VAL A 153 11.02 -6.37 3.12
C VAL A 153 10.84 -7.63 2.27
N GLY A 154 11.82 -8.52 2.29
CA GLY A 154 11.86 -9.75 1.50
C GLY A 154 12.13 -10.95 2.37
N ALA A 155 11.29 -11.98 2.27
CA ALA A 155 11.46 -13.26 2.94
C ALA A 155 12.00 -14.32 1.97
N GLU A 156 12.80 -15.26 2.48
CA GLU A 156 13.35 -16.39 1.69
C GLU A 156 12.28 -17.40 1.26
N THR A 157 11.20 -17.51 2.04
CA THR A 157 10.11 -18.45 1.77
C THR A 157 8.76 -17.73 1.81
N GLN A 158 7.79 -18.29 1.08
CA GLN A 158 6.42 -17.79 1.11
C GLN A 158 5.78 -17.95 2.50
N ASP A 159 6.12 -19.02 3.23
CA ASP A 159 5.58 -19.23 4.59
C ASP A 159 6.07 -18.13 5.54
N THR A 160 7.37 -17.82 5.53
CA THR A 160 7.91 -16.71 6.33
C THR A 160 7.30 -15.37 5.91
N GLN A 161 7.11 -15.14 4.61
CA GLN A 161 6.41 -13.94 4.14
C GLN A 161 5.01 -13.84 4.76
N GLN A 162 4.24 -14.93 4.74
CA GLN A 162 2.87 -14.97 5.27
C GLN A 162 2.83 -14.77 6.78
N ASP A 163 3.77 -15.35 7.53
CA ASP A 163 3.90 -15.13 8.98
C ASP A 163 4.14 -13.64 9.27
N TRP A 164 5.04 -12.99 8.52
CA TRP A 164 5.31 -11.56 8.67
C TRP A 164 4.13 -10.69 8.25
N ILE A 165 3.40 -11.04 7.19
CA ILE A 165 2.17 -10.33 6.78
C ILE A 165 1.15 -10.38 7.93
N GLN A 166 0.87 -11.56 8.48
CA GLN A 166 -0.08 -11.72 9.58
C GLN A 166 0.35 -10.95 10.84
N ALA A 167 1.64 -10.99 11.17
CA ALA A 167 2.19 -10.28 12.31
C ALA A 167 2.07 -8.77 12.13
N LEU A 168 2.40 -8.24 10.95
CA LEU A 168 2.29 -6.83 10.62
C LEU A 168 0.84 -6.36 10.61
N THR A 169 -0.06 -7.05 9.91
CA THR A 169 -1.47 -6.64 9.80
C THR A 169 -2.14 -6.59 11.17
N LYS A 170 -1.85 -7.53 12.08
CA LYS A 170 -2.35 -7.50 13.46
C LYS A 170 -2.00 -6.23 14.23
N CYS A 171 -0.94 -5.51 13.85
CA CYS A 171 -0.54 -4.27 14.51
C CYS A 171 -1.31 -3.03 14.03
N PHE A 172 -1.85 -3.00 12.80
CA PHE A 172 -2.47 -1.78 12.25
C PHE A 172 -3.87 -1.98 11.66
N VAL A 173 -4.29 -3.23 11.42
CA VAL A 173 -5.63 -3.58 10.95
C VAL A 173 -6.53 -3.83 12.17
N PRO A 174 -7.64 -3.10 12.34
CA PRO A 174 -8.58 -3.32 13.43
C PRO A 174 -9.18 -4.73 13.41
N SER A 175 -9.46 -5.29 14.58
CA SER A 175 -10.03 -6.65 14.71
C SER A 175 -11.34 -6.84 13.94
N LYS A 176 -12.19 -5.80 13.88
CA LYS A 176 -13.46 -5.80 13.13
C LYS A 176 -13.30 -6.08 11.63
N VAL A 177 -12.12 -5.78 11.07
CA VAL A 177 -11.79 -5.96 9.65
C VAL A 177 -10.67 -7.00 9.43
N GLU A 178 -10.28 -7.74 10.47
CA GLU A 178 -9.24 -8.78 10.38
C GLU A 178 -9.64 -9.89 9.40
N GLY A 179 -10.94 -10.18 9.29
CA GLY A 179 -11.49 -11.14 8.32
C GLY A 179 -11.23 -10.77 6.85
N LEU A 180 -10.92 -9.51 6.56
CA LEU A 180 -10.60 -9.02 5.21
C LEU A 180 -9.21 -9.48 4.74
N VAL A 181 -8.31 -9.82 5.67
CA VAL A 181 -6.93 -10.22 5.36
C VAL A 181 -6.93 -11.66 4.82
N GLN A 182 -7.05 -11.80 3.50
CA GLN A 182 -7.05 -13.09 2.82
C GLN A 182 -5.64 -13.49 2.37
N LYS A 183 -5.41 -14.81 2.23
CA LYS A 183 -4.10 -15.40 1.86
C LYS A 183 -3.56 -14.92 0.51
N ASP A 184 -4.44 -14.61 -0.44
CA ASP A 184 -4.08 -14.23 -1.81
C ASP A 184 -4.18 -12.72 -2.09
N SER A 185 -4.28 -11.92 -1.02
CA SER A 185 -4.29 -10.46 -1.09
C SER A 185 -3.05 -9.93 -1.81
N LYS A 186 -3.24 -8.97 -2.73
CA LYS A 186 -2.13 -8.24 -3.38
C LYS A 186 -1.83 -6.92 -2.70
N LEU A 187 -2.84 -6.29 -2.13
CA LEU A 187 -2.73 -5.01 -1.45
C LEU A 187 -3.77 -4.94 -0.36
N ILE A 188 -3.36 -4.50 0.83
CA ILE A 188 -4.24 -4.23 1.96
C ILE A 188 -3.93 -2.83 2.43
N GLY A 189 -4.93 -2.00 2.66
CA GLY A 189 -4.67 -0.66 3.16
C GLY A 189 -5.91 0.18 3.41
N ARG A 190 -5.65 1.37 3.92
CA ARG A 190 -6.66 2.40 4.15
C ARG A 190 -6.75 3.30 2.92
N LEU A 191 -7.95 3.55 2.45
CA LEU A 191 -8.20 4.53 1.40
C LEU A 191 -9.31 5.48 1.82
N GLN A 192 -9.24 6.70 1.31
CA GLN A 192 -10.34 7.64 1.37
C GLN A 192 -11.31 7.34 0.23
N TYR A 193 -12.60 7.28 0.55
CA TYR A 193 -13.66 7.01 -0.41
C TYR A 193 -14.85 7.94 -0.16
N LYS A 194 -15.71 8.05 -1.17
CA LYS A 194 -17.00 8.72 -1.10
C LYS A 194 -18.08 7.71 -1.45
N GLU A 195 -19.17 7.74 -0.72
CA GLU A 195 -20.28 6.84 -0.96
C GLU A 195 -21.19 7.40 -2.04
N CYS A 196 -21.85 6.53 -2.80
CA CYS A 196 -22.74 6.95 -3.89
C CYS A 196 -23.84 7.92 -3.42
N HIS A 197 -24.25 7.84 -2.15
CA HIS A 197 -25.28 8.69 -1.57
C HIS A 197 -24.73 9.94 -0.86
N ASP A 198 -23.42 10.02 -0.61
CA ASP A 198 -22.72 11.17 -0.03
C ASP A 198 -21.39 11.43 -0.75
N LEU A 199 -21.47 12.22 -1.81
CA LEU A 199 -20.33 12.63 -2.63
C LEU A 199 -19.61 13.88 -2.08
N TYR A 200 -20.07 14.44 -0.97
CA TYR A 200 -19.51 15.67 -0.40
C TYR A 200 -18.49 15.36 0.69
N HIS A 201 -18.70 14.31 1.46
CA HIS A 201 -17.82 13.96 2.58
C HIS A 201 -16.92 12.77 2.25
N TRP A 202 -15.63 12.94 2.53
CA TRP A 202 -14.68 11.83 2.47
C TRP A 202 -14.79 10.98 3.72
N ARG A 203 -14.81 9.67 3.53
CA ARG A 203 -14.72 8.65 4.58
C ARG A 203 -13.42 7.89 4.41
N THR A 204 -12.96 7.26 5.48
CA THR A 204 -11.83 6.33 5.43
C THR A 204 -12.38 4.93 5.58
N GLY A 205 -11.89 3.99 4.78
CA GLY A 205 -12.26 2.58 4.90
C GLY A 205 -11.07 1.67 4.64
N TRP A 206 -11.28 0.39 4.92
CA TRP A 206 -10.30 -0.67 4.66
C TRP A 206 -10.60 -1.37 3.36
N PHE A 207 -9.54 -1.55 2.58
CA PHE A 207 -9.63 -2.14 1.25
C PHE A 207 -8.59 -3.25 1.11
N MET A 208 -9.02 -4.33 0.46
CA MET A 208 -8.16 -5.44 0.07
C MET A 208 -8.37 -5.73 -1.42
N LEU A 209 -7.27 -5.83 -2.16
CA LEU A 209 -7.29 -6.16 -3.59
C LEU A 209 -6.84 -7.60 -3.81
N GLU A 210 -7.74 -8.44 -4.29
CA GLU A 210 -7.47 -9.80 -4.76
C GLU A 210 -7.70 -9.85 -6.28
N GLY A 211 -6.61 -9.89 -7.06
CA GLY A 211 -6.72 -9.88 -8.51
C GLY A 211 -7.41 -8.61 -9.02
N SER A 212 -8.65 -8.74 -9.51
CA SER A 212 -9.54 -7.65 -9.96
C SER A 212 -10.74 -7.44 -9.03
N THR A 213 -10.73 -8.03 -7.85
CA THR A 213 -11.80 -7.92 -6.86
C THR A 213 -11.30 -7.05 -5.72
N LEU A 214 -12.04 -5.99 -5.41
CA LEU A 214 -11.76 -5.08 -4.32
C LEU A 214 -12.77 -5.35 -3.21
N HIS A 215 -12.28 -5.88 -2.10
CA HIS A 215 -13.06 -6.09 -0.89
C HIS A 215 -12.98 -4.82 -0.04
N PHE A 216 -14.10 -4.42 0.53
CA PHE A 216 -14.26 -3.18 1.27
C PHE A 216 -14.93 -3.43 2.61
N SER A 217 -14.45 -2.75 3.65
CA SER A 217 -15.16 -2.61 4.91
C SER A 217 -14.97 -1.20 5.47
N SER A 218 -16.05 -0.59 5.94
CA SER A 218 -16.03 0.72 6.61
C SER A 218 -15.28 0.68 7.95
N GLY A 219 -15.23 -0.50 8.61
CA GLY A 219 -14.66 -0.67 9.94
C GLY A 219 -15.56 -0.21 11.10
N ASP A 220 -16.72 0.39 10.79
CA ASP A 220 -17.69 0.86 11.78
C ASP A 220 -18.50 -0.33 12.35
N GLU A 221 -19.03 -1.18 11.46
CA GLU A 221 -19.82 -2.37 11.80
C GLU A 221 -19.08 -3.68 11.47
N GLU A 222 -19.20 -4.66 12.35
CA GLU A 222 -18.56 -5.97 12.19
C GLU A 222 -19.37 -6.83 11.21
N GLY A 223 -18.75 -7.28 10.11
CA GLY A 223 -19.35 -8.21 9.15
C GLY A 223 -20.00 -7.59 7.91
N GLU A 224 -20.02 -6.26 7.77
CA GLU A 224 -20.34 -5.61 6.49
C GLU A 224 -19.07 -5.56 5.61
N GLU A 225 -18.86 -6.65 4.88
CA GLU A 225 -17.89 -6.72 3.79
C GLU A 225 -18.62 -6.56 2.46
N GLU A 226 -18.27 -5.54 1.69
CA GLU A 226 -18.74 -5.39 0.32
C GLU A 226 -17.67 -5.82 -0.67
N VAL A 227 -18.13 -6.39 -1.79
CA VAL A 227 -17.24 -6.88 -2.85
C VAL A 227 -17.50 -6.08 -4.13
N LEU A 228 -16.46 -5.39 -4.60
CA LEU A 228 -16.48 -4.59 -5.82
C LEU A 228 -15.63 -5.29 -6.89
N HIS A 229 -16.26 -5.70 -8.00
CA HIS A 229 -15.53 -6.26 -9.13
C HIS A 229 -15.00 -5.14 -10.04
N LEU A 230 -13.70 -4.94 -10.01
CA LEU A 230 -13.01 -3.95 -10.84
C LEU A 230 -12.98 -4.45 -12.29
N LYS A 231 -13.36 -3.57 -13.21
CA LYS A 231 -13.24 -3.79 -14.64
C LYS A 231 -12.23 -2.81 -15.22
N GLN A 232 -11.48 -3.26 -16.21
CA GLN A 232 -10.65 -2.36 -16.97
C GLN A 232 -11.52 -1.40 -17.77
N LEU A 233 -11.18 -0.12 -17.73
CA LEU A 233 -11.74 0.87 -18.62
C LEU A 233 -11.26 0.54 -20.05
N GLN A 234 -12.16 0.06 -20.91
CA GLN A 234 -11.85 -0.34 -22.29
C GLN A 234 -12.24 0.77 -23.26
N GLU A 235 -11.28 1.37 -23.97
CA GLU A 235 -11.59 2.29 -25.06
C GLU A 235 -12.39 1.58 -26.17
N LEU A 236 -13.53 2.16 -26.56
CA LEU A 236 -14.35 1.76 -27.70
C LEU A 236 -13.95 2.54 -28.95
#